data_AF-A0A202DY17-F1
#
_entry.id   AF-A0A202DY17-F1
#
_cell.length_a   1.000
_cell.length_b   1.000
_cell.length_c   1.000
_cell.angle_alpha   90.00
_cell.angle_beta   90.00
_cell.angle_gamma   90.00
#
_symmetry.space_group_name_H-M   'P 1'
#
loop_
_entity.id
_entity.type
_entity.pdbx_description
1 polymer ?
#
loop_
_entity_poly.entity_id
_entity_poly.type
_entity_poly.pdbx_seq_one_letter_code
_entity_poly.pdbx_strand_id
1 'polypeptide(L)'
;MEPKKSLFRTNMIFFAIVAISFIIVKAYARGASPRFFDELIGQLLGFIFLSSLIAGITRLLSRKKPQRASYAFRITLGFLLFGQVSQMQKQRQKTQNELEMVKVQQKKTEFKNAAVTMEDPDEVRSAYNEYADAGQGALQRISQRSTGPEKQFYAIMGDWAKDSQKVAQEWMLSVQAVQSPRILDYSLLKHDGEFEHQRKIVKDYLDKTRAYQEYVANMIPNVEKKLEKLGKGNGYSERAWREKKQEYSGKSKNIGALTEAHVRYGMNLIDMLKLLESDAAAWSYENDEFLYTTDEFLKRYSEKMEAIQKGEAEVNALAGKLRTAQ
;
A
#
# COMPACT_ATOMS: atom_id res chain seq x y z
N MET A 1 12.93 -35.79 -58.01
CA MET A 1 13.91 -35.37 -56.97
C MET A 1 13.70 -33.89 -56.71
N GLU A 2 13.06 -33.51 -55.60
CA GLU A 2 13.05 -32.09 -55.21
C GLU A 2 14.48 -31.64 -54.85
N PRO A 3 14.95 -30.48 -55.33
CA PRO A 3 16.32 -30.07 -55.09
C PRO A 3 16.48 -29.69 -53.62
N LYS A 4 17.37 -30.37 -52.90
CA LYS A 4 17.75 -30.07 -51.50
C LYS A 4 18.09 -28.58 -51.27
N LYS A 5 18.54 -27.86 -52.31
CA LYS A 5 18.79 -26.40 -52.28
C LYS A 5 17.52 -25.56 -52.03
N SER A 6 16.35 -26.04 -52.46
CA SER A 6 15.06 -25.36 -52.24
C SER A 6 14.70 -25.29 -50.73
N LEU A 7 14.76 -26.44 -50.04
CA LEU A 7 14.36 -26.54 -48.62
C LEU A 7 15.27 -25.73 -47.68
N PHE A 8 16.58 -25.67 -47.97
CA PHE A 8 17.51 -24.85 -47.19
C PHE A 8 17.20 -23.36 -47.33
N ARG A 9 16.96 -22.88 -48.55
CA ARG A 9 16.56 -21.48 -48.80
C ARG A 9 15.27 -21.14 -48.06
N THR A 10 14.25 -21.99 -48.14
CA THR A 10 12.98 -21.73 -47.44
C THR A 10 13.14 -21.70 -45.91
N ASN A 11 13.98 -22.58 -45.33
CA ASN A 11 14.27 -22.55 -43.89
C ASN A 11 15.02 -21.28 -43.47
N MET A 12 15.99 -20.83 -44.28
CA MET A 12 16.73 -19.59 -44.00
C MET A 12 15.84 -18.36 -44.11
N ILE A 13 14.94 -18.31 -45.10
CA ILE A 13 13.94 -17.24 -45.20
C ILE A 13 13.04 -17.24 -43.97
N PHE A 14 12.54 -18.41 -43.54
CA PHE A 14 11.72 -18.52 -42.35
C PHE A 14 12.47 -18.10 -41.08
N PHE A 15 13.73 -18.49 -40.95
CA PHE A 15 14.59 -18.05 -39.86
C PHE A 15 14.78 -16.53 -39.87
N ALA A 16 15.04 -15.92 -41.04
CA ALA A 16 15.18 -14.47 -41.16
C ALA A 16 13.90 -13.73 -40.73
N ILE A 17 12.73 -14.24 -41.13
CA ILE A 17 11.44 -13.70 -40.68
C ILE A 17 11.31 -13.77 -39.15
N VAL A 18 11.57 -14.94 -38.56
CA VAL A 18 11.53 -15.14 -37.09
C VAL A 18 12.52 -14.23 -36.38
N ALA A 19 13.75 -14.10 -36.90
CA ALA A 19 14.78 -13.25 -36.34
C ALA A 19 14.39 -11.76 -36.38
N ILE A 20 13.86 -11.28 -37.51
CA ILE A 20 13.38 -9.90 -37.64
C ILE A 20 12.21 -9.65 -36.69
N SER A 21 11.22 -10.54 -36.64
CA SER A 21 10.09 -10.42 -35.70
C SER A 21 10.57 -10.38 -34.24
N PHE A 22 11.54 -11.24 -33.88
CA PHE A 22 12.14 -11.26 -32.56
C PHE A 22 12.87 -9.96 -32.22
N ILE A 23 13.68 -9.44 -33.16
CA ILE A 23 14.40 -8.18 -33.00
C ILE A 23 13.43 -7.02 -32.75
N ILE A 24 12.36 -6.92 -33.56
CA ILE A 24 11.35 -5.86 -33.42
C ILE A 24 10.69 -5.92 -32.04
N VAL A 25 10.24 -7.11 -31.61
CA VAL A 25 9.59 -7.27 -30.30
C VAL A 25 10.56 -6.97 -29.16
N LYS A 26 11.81 -7.45 -29.24
CA LYS A 26 12.82 -7.23 -28.20
C LYS A 26 13.22 -5.75 -28.11
N ALA A 27 13.40 -5.07 -29.24
CA ALA A 27 13.69 -3.64 -29.30
C ALA A 27 12.55 -2.82 -28.68
N TYR A 28 11.30 -3.16 -29.00
CA TYR A 28 10.12 -2.52 -28.41
C TYR A 28 9.98 -2.79 -26.89
N ALA A 29 10.38 -3.97 -26.42
CA ALA A 29 10.20 -4.37 -25.02
C ALA A 29 11.29 -3.82 -24.07
N ARG A 30 12.56 -3.71 -24.51
CA ARG A 30 13.70 -3.34 -23.64
C ARG A 30 14.37 -2.01 -23.97
N GLY A 31 14.09 -1.40 -25.13
CA GLY A 31 14.86 -0.26 -25.62
C GLY A 31 16.29 -0.64 -26.01
N ALA A 32 17.01 0.29 -26.63
CA ALA A 32 18.39 0.07 -27.07
C ALA A 32 19.38 0.27 -25.90
N SER A 33 19.67 -0.79 -25.15
CA SER A 33 20.74 -0.79 -24.15
C SER A 33 22.06 -1.30 -24.75
N PRO A 34 23.24 -0.95 -24.18
CA PRO A 34 24.53 -1.45 -24.69
C PRO A 34 24.64 -2.99 -24.71
N ARG A 35 23.97 -3.68 -23.78
CA ARG A 35 23.93 -5.17 -23.73
C ARG A 35 22.90 -5.80 -24.68
N PHE A 36 22.10 -4.97 -25.37
CA PHE A 36 21.04 -5.44 -26.24
C PHE A 36 21.57 -6.34 -27.36
N PHE A 37 22.65 -5.90 -28.03
CA PHE A 37 23.23 -6.60 -29.17
C PHE A 37 23.88 -7.92 -28.77
N ASP A 38 24.64 -7.96 -27.68
CA ASP A 38 25.33 -9.16 -27.20
C ASP A 38 24.31 -10.28 -26.89
N GLU A 39 23.26 -9.94 -26.14
CA GLU A 39 22.20 -10.90 -25.82
C GLU A 39 21.40 -11.31 -27.07
N LEU A 40 21.19 -10.39 -28.01
CA LEU A 40 20.44 -10.66 -29.24
C LEU A 40 21.17 -11.65 -30.13
N ILE A 41 22.49 -11.48 -30.30
CA ILE A 41 23.33 -12.40 -31.06
C ILE A 41 23.31 -13.78 -30.39
N GLY A 42 23.52 -13.84 -29.07
CA GLY A 42 23.49 -15.12 -28.34
C GLY A 42 22.14 -15.86 -28.48
N GLN A 43 21.02 -15.15 -28.38
CA GLN A 43 19.69 -15.74 -28.52
C GLN A 43 19.39 -16.21 -29.94
N LEU A 44 19.77 -15.45 -30.97
CA LEU A 44 19.60 -15.85 -32.37
C LEU A 44 20.46 -17.07 -32.72
N LEU A 45 21.71 -17.12 -32.23
CA LEU A 45 22.55 -18.32 -32.36
C LEU A 45 21.92 -19.52 -31.67
N GLY A 46 21.36 -19.33 -30.47
CA GLY A 46 20.60 -20.37 -29.76
C GLY A 46 19.40 -20.88 -30.56
N PHE A 47 18.64 -19.98 -31.21
CA PHE A 47 17.50 -20.35 -32.07
C PHE A 47 17.93 -21.23 -33.24
N ILE A 48 18.98 -20.85 -33.96
CA ILE A 48 19.51 -21.63 -35.10
C ILE A 48 20.01 -22.98 -34.59
N PHE A 49 20.81 -22.99 -33.53
CA PHE A 49 21.45 -24.20 -33.01
C PHE A 49 20.42 -25.23 -32.55
N LEU A 50 19.48 -24.83 -31.67
CA LEU A 50 18.49 -25.75 -31.12
C LEU A 50 17.54 -26.27 -32.19
N SER A 51 17.09 -25.40 -33.10
CA SER A 51 16.21 -25.80 -34.19
C SER A 51 16.91 -26.74 -35.17
N SER A 52 18.21 -26.53 -35.43
CA SER A 52 19.03 -27.41 -36.28
C SER A 52 19.27 -28.77 -35.61
N LEU A 53 19.48 -28.80 -34.29
CA LEU A 53 19.63 -30.03 -33.52
C LEU A 53 18.35 -30.89 -33.59
N ILE A 54 17.18 -30.29 -33.32
CA ILE A 54 15.90 -31.00 -33.38
C ILE A 54 15.60 -31.47 -34.82
N ALA A 55 15.91 -30.65 -35.83
CA ALA A 55 15.78 -31.04 -37.23
C ALA A 55 16.70 -32.24 -37.57
N GLY A 56 17.93 -32.25 -37.04
CA GLY A 56 18.89 -33.34 -37.18
C GLY A 56 18.37 -34.65 -36.59
N ILE A 57 17.86 -34.61 -35.36
CA ILE A 57 17.23 -35.77 -34.69
C ILE A 57 16.02 -36.26 -35.50
N THR A 58 15.14 -35.35 -35.93
CA THR A 58 13.96 -35.69 -36.73
C THR A 58 14.34 -36.35 -38.06
N ARG A 59 15.45 -35.91 -38.68
CA ARG A 59 15.98 -36.50 -39.91
C ARG A 59 16.45 -37.94 -39.71
N LEU A 60 17.13 -38.23 -38.59
CA LEU A 60 17.58 -39.57 -38.24
C LEU A 60 16.39 -40.51 -38.04
N LEU A 61 15.39 -40.08 -37.26
CA LEU A 61 14.17 -40.86 -36.99
C LEU A 61 13.29 -41.07 -38.23
N SER A 62 13.25 -40.08 -39.13
CA SER A 62 12.39 -40.11 -40.32
C SER A 62 12.99 -40.85 -41.53
N ARG A 63 13.94 -41.77 -41.31
CA ARG A 63 14.66 -42.50 -42.39
C ARG A 63 15.22 -41.55 -43.46
N LYS A 64 15.85 -40.44 -43.04
CA LYS A 64 16.48 -39.44 -43.90
C LYS A 64 15.53 -38.65 -44.82
N LYS A 65 14.21 -38.64 -44.58
CA LYS A 65 13.26 -37.77 -45.33
C LYS A 65 13.50 -36.28 -45.00
N PRO A 66 13.99 -35.45 -45.96
CA PRO A 66 14.45 -34.08 -45.68
C PRO A 66 13.31 -33.11 -45.38
N GLN A 67 12.12 -33.33 -45.94
CA GLN A 67 10.94 -32.47 -45.71
C GLN A 67 10.53 -32.47 -44.23
N ARG A 68 10.53 -33.63 -43.57
CA ARG A 68 10.16 -33.75 -42.14
C ARG A 68 11.12 -32.98 -41.22
N ALA A 69 12.41 -33.04 -41.52
CA ALA A 69 13.42 -32.25 -40.81
C ALA A 69 13.23 -30.73 -41.02
N SER A 70 12.85 -30.31 -42.23
CA SER A 70 12.53 -28.91 -42.54
C SER A 70 11.29 -28.43 -41.78
N TYR A 71 10.23 -29.24 -41.69
CA TYR A 71 9.06 -28.92 -40.86
C TYR A 71 9.42 -28.81 -39.38
N ALA A 72 10.15 -29.79 -38.83
CA ALA A 72 10.57 -29.75 -37.42
C ALA A 72 11.41 -28.51 -37.09
N PHE A 73 12.32 -28.10 -37.99
CA PHE A 73 13.08 -26.86 -37.86
C PHE A 73 12.16 -25.63 -37.70
N ARG A 74 11.19 -25.47 -38.63
CA ARG A 74 10.28 -24.31 -38.63
C ARG A 74 9.34 -24.31 -37.43
N ILE A 75 8.81 -25.49 -37.07
CA ILE A 75 7.94 -25.65 -35.89
C ILE A 75 8.72 -25.27 -34.62
N THR A 76 9.95 -25.77 -34.46
CA THR A 76 10.80 -25.44 -33.30
C THR A 76 11.07 -23.94 -33.22
N LEU A 77 11.44 -23.30 -34.34
CA LEU A 77 11.63 -21.85 -34.39
C LEU A 77 10.37 -21.08 -33.99
N GLY A 78 9.20 -21.50 -34.47
CA GLY A 78 7.93 -20.88 -34.10
C GLY A 78 7.66 -20.97 -32.58
N PHE A 79 7.89 -22.14 -31.99
CA PHE A 79 7.75 -22.33 -30.54
C PHE A 79 8.75 -21.49 -29.74
N LEU A 80 10.01 -21.42 -30.19
CA LEU A 80 11.04 -20.60 -29.54
C LEU A 80 10.71 -19.12 -29.59
N LEU A 81 10.25 -18.62 -30.74
CA LEU A 81 9.79 -17.24 -30.89
C LEU A 81 8.65 -16.95 -29.92
N PHE A 82 7.61 -17.79 -29.93
CA PHE A 82 6.44 -17.61 -29.05
C PHE A 82 6.83 -17.65 -27.57
N GLY A 83 7.68 -18.60 -27.17
CA GLY A 83 8.18 -18.73 -25.80
C GLY A 83 8.95 -17.49 -25.34
N GLN A 84 9.84 -16.95 -26.18
CA GLN A 84 10.58 -15.73 -25.86
C GLN A 84 9.69 -14.49 -25.81
N VAL A 85 8.73 -14.34 -26.74
CA VAL A 85 7.76 -13.23 -26.72
C VAL A 85 6.93 -13.27 -25.43
N SER A 86 6.45 -14.45 -25.03
CA SER A 86 5.72 -14.64 -23.77
C SER A 86 6.58 -14.30 -22.55
N GLN A 87 7.85 -14.71 -22.53
CA GLN A 87 8.78 -14.39 -21.45
C GLN A 87 9.06 -12.89 -21.36
N MET A 88 9.25 -12.20 -22.49
CA MET A 88 9.45 -10.75 -22.52
C MET A 88 8.23 -9.98 -22.01
N GLN A 89 7.02 -10.42 -22.36
CA GLN A 89 5.79 -9.84 -21.83
C GLN A 89 5.71 -9.99 -20.30
N LYS A 90 5.98 -11.19 -19.76
CA LYS A 90 6.03 -11.43 -18.32
C LYS A 90 7.09 -10.58 -17.61
N GLN A 91 8.27 -10.45 -18.21
CA GLN A 91 9.35 -9.65 -17.64
C GLN A 91 9.00 -8.15 -17.64
N ARG A 92 8.43 -7.63 -18.72
CA ARG A 92 7.97 -6.24 -18.80
C ARG A 92 6.92 -5.95 -17.73
N GLN A 93 5.96 -6.84 -17.57
CA GLN A 93 4.94 -6.72 -16.53
C GLN A 93 5.57 -6.68 -15.12
N LYS A 94 6.52 -7.59 -14.84
CA LYS A 94 7.24 -7.61 -13.57
C LYS A 94 7.96 -6.30 -13.30
N THR A 95 8.74 -5.79 -14.27
CA THR A 95 9.46 -4.51 -14.16
C THR A 95 8.50 -3.34 -13.96
N GLN A 96 7.36 -3.33 -14.66
CA GLN A 96 6.35 -2.29 -14.47
C GLN A 96 5.74 -2.35 -13.07
N ASN A 97 5.42 -3.55 -12.55
CA ASN A 97 4.90 -3.71 -11.20
C ASN A 97 5.93 -3.30 -10.13
N GLU A 98 7.20 -3.64 -10.30
CA GLU A 98 8.31 -3.19 -9.45
C GLU A 98 8.42 -1.66 -9.44
N LEU A 99 8.31 -1.01 -10.60
CA LEU A 99 8.33 0.44 -10.71
C LEU A 99 7.17 1.11 -9.96
N GLU A 100 5.96 0.54 -10.01
CA GLU A 100 4.83 1.05 -9.21
C GLU A 100 5.15 0.98 -7.71
N MET A 101 5.72 -0.13 -7.24
CA MET A 101 6.07 -0.30 -5.82
C MET A 101 7.21 0.64 -5.38
N VAL A 102 8.17 0.96 -6.25
CA VAL A 102 9.19 1.98 -5.99
C VAL A 102 8.55 3.35 -5.76
N LYS A 103 7.57 3.74 -6.59
CA LYS A 103 6.85 5.01 -6.41
C LYS A 103 6.08 5.06 -5.09
N VAL A 104 5.42 3.96 -4.71
CA VAL A 104 4.75 3.85 -3.41
C VAL A 104 5.76 4.01 -2.27
N GLN A 105 6.94 3.40 -2.39
CA GLN A 105 7.98 3.50 -1.38
C GLN A 105 8.56 4.92 -1.28
N GLN A 106 8.71 5.64 -2.41
CA GLN A 106 9.09 7.05 -2.41
C GLN A 106 8.05 7.90 -1.65
N LYS A 107 6.77 7.75 -1.99
CA LYS A 107 5.68 8.46 -1.29
C LYS A 107 5.58 8.09 0.19
N LYS A 108 5.86 6.84 0.56
CA LYS A 108 5.98 6.43 1.97
C LYS A 108 7.09 7.19 2.69
N THR A 109 8.25 7.34 2.06
CA THR A 109 9.38 8.10 2.62
C THR A 109 9.05 9.58 2.74
N GLU A 110 8.41 10.18 1.73
CA GLU A 110 7.94 11.58 1.78
C GLU A 110 6.96 11.79 2.94
N PHE A 111 5.96 10.91 3.08
CA PHE A 111 5.03 10.95 4.22
C PHE A 111 5.75 10.80 5.57
N LYS A 112 6.71 9.87 5.69
CA LYS A 112 7.49 9.71 6.92
C LYS A 112 8.26 10.96 7.28
N ASN A 113 8.90 11.60 6.29
CA ASN A 113 9.63 12.83 6.51
C ASN A 113 8.69 13.93 6.96
N ALA A 114 7.55 14.12 6.27
CA ALA A 114 6.50 15.05 6.66
C ALA A 114 6.06 14.86 8.11
N ALA A 115 5.77 13.62 8.51
CA ALA A 115 5.33 13.30 9.88
C ALA A 115 6.36 13.61 10.98
N VAL A 116 7.64 13.78 10.62
CA VAL A 116 8.72 14.10 11.56
C VAL A 116 9.09 15.58 11.53
N THR A 117 9.08 16.20 10.35
CA THR A 117 9.64 17.55 10.15
C THR A 117 8.62 18.67 10.00
N MET A 118 7.37 18.36 9.67
CA MET A 118 6.34 19.38 9.47
C MET A 118 5.60 19.67 10.77
N GLU A 119 5.44 20.96 11.08
CA GLU A 119 4.67 21.44 12.22
C GLU A 119 3.18 21.54 11.90
N ASP A 120 2.82 21.79 10.62
CA ASP A 120 1.43 21.91 10.18
C ASP A 120 0.76 20.52 10.00
N PRO A 121 -0.30 20.22 10.78
CA PRO A 121 -1.07 18.97 10.65
C PRO A 121 -1.69 18.78 9.25
N ASP A 122 -2.04 19.85 8.54
CA ASP A 122 -2.66 19.77 7.22
C ASP A 122 -1.65 19.31 6.15
N GLU A 123 -0.38 19.71 6.26
CA GLU A 123 0.70 19.21 5.40
C GLU A 123 0.98 17.72 5.62
N VAL A 124 1.02 17.28 6.89
CA VAL A 124 1.19 15.85 7.25
C VAL A 124 0.03 15.02 6.69
N ARG A 125 -1.20 15.53 6.80
CA ARG A 125 -2.40 14.89 6.23
C ARG A 125 -2.35 14.82 4.70
N SER A 126 -1.90 15.89 4.05
CA SER A 126 -1.74 15.92 2.59
C SER A 126 -0.74 14.86 2.13
N ALA A 127 0.43 14.79 2.77
CA ALA A 127 1.45 13.79 2.47
C ALA A 127 0.96 12.35 2.71
N TYR A 128 0.17 12.12 3.76
CA TYR A 128 -0.48 10.84 4.00
C TYR A 128 -1.44 10.45 2.86
N ASN A 129 -2.28 11.39 2.41
CA ASN A 129 -3.24 11.16 1.34
C ASN A 129 -2.52 10.83 0.02
N GLU A 130 -1.47 11.56 -0.33
CA GLU A 130 -0.66 11.25 -1.51
C GLU A 130 -0.04 9.84 -1.45
N TYR A 131 0.46 9.43 -0.29
CA TYR A 131 0.97 8.08 -0.07
C TYR A 131 -0.12 7.02 -0.20
N ALA A 132 -1.27 7.22 0.44
CA ALA A 132 -2.40 6.30 0.38
C ALA A 132 -2.93 6.14 -1.06
N ASP A 133 -3.10 7.25 -1.78
CA ASP A 133 -3.56 7.28 -3.17
C ASP A 133 -2.55 6.62 -4.11
N ALA A 134 -1.25 6.85 -3.90
CA ALA A 134 -0.21 6.16 -4.65
C ALA A 134 -0.26 4.64 -4.43
N GLY A 135 -0.44 4.21 -3.18
CA GLY A 135 -0.61 2.80 -2.81
C GLY A 135 -1.83 2.16 -3.47
N GLN A 136 -3.00 2.79 -3.35
CA GLN A 136 -4.24 2.32 -3.97
C GLN A 136 -4.12 2.26 -5.50
N GLY A 137 -3.59 3.32 -6.12
CA GLY A 137 -3.37 3.39 -7.56
C GLY A 137 -2.41 2.32 -8.05
N ALA A 138 -1.34 2.03 -7.31
CA ALA A 138 -0.41 0.95 -7.63
C ALA A 138 -1.10 -0.43 -7.57
N LEU A 139 -1.85 -0.72 -6.51
CA LEU A 139 -2.60 -1.98 -6.37
C LEU A 139 -3.60 -2.18 -7.51
N GLN A 140 -4.32 -1.13 -7.90
CA GLN A 140 -5.25 -1.17 -9.02
C GLN A 140 -4.53 -1.44 -10.35
N ARG A 141 -3.43 -0.72 -10.64
CA ARG A 141 -2.66 -0.91 -11.88
C ARG A 141 -2.01 -2.30 -11.95
N ILE A 142 -1.49 -2.79 -10.84
CA ILE A 142 -0.94 -4.15 -10.75
C ILE A 142 -2.06 -5.18 -10.98
N SER A 143 -3.22 -5.03 -10.33
CA SER A 143 -4.37 -5.91 -10.54
C SER A 143 -4.81 -5.96 -12.01
N GLN A 144 -4.86 -4.81 -12.70
CA GLN A 144 -5.23 -4.73 -14.12
C GLN A 144 -4.24 -5.45 -15.05
N ARG A 145 -2.96 -5.49 -14.69
CA ARG A 145 -1.91 -6.16 -15.48
C ARG A 145 -1.81 -7.65 -15.13
N SER A 146 -2.09 -8.03 -13.89
CA SER A 146 -2.01 -9.40 -13.39
C SER A 146 -3.14 -10.30 -13.90
N THR A 147 -2.97 -11.62 -13.73
CA THR A 147 -3.94 -12.63 -14.19
C THR A 147 -4.23 -13.65 -13.09
N GLY A 148 -5.34 -14.37 -13.22
CA GLY A 148 -5.71 -15.45 -12.30
C GLY A 148 -5.78 -15.02 -10.82
N PRO A 149 -5.30 -15.86 -9.89
CA PRO A 149 -5.25 -15.56 -8.46
C PRO A 149 -4.56 -14.25 -8.07
N GLU A 150 -3.49 -13.89 -8.77
CA GLU A 150 -2.71 -12.68 -8.48
C GLU A 150 -3.56 -11.42 -8.70
N LYS A 151 -4.32 -11.37 -9.80
CA LYS A 151 -5.25 -10.27 -10.09
C LYS A 151 -6.27 -10.09 -8.96
N GLN A 152 -6.86 -11.20 -8.52
CA GLN A 152 -7.88 -11.19 -7.48
C GLN A 152 -7.30 -10.81 -6.11
N PHE A 153 -6.09 -11.27 -5.78
CA PHE A 153 -5.37 -10.85 -4.59
C PHE A 153 -5.18 -9.34 -4.57
N TYR A 154 -4.61 -8.75 -5.62
CA TYR A 154 -4.38 -7.30 -5.67
C TYR A 154 -5.68 -6.48 -5.68
N ALA A 155 -6.76 -7.01 -6.25
CA ALA A 155 -8.07 -6.38 -6.16
C ALA A 155 -8.56 -6.32 -4.69
N ILE A 156 -8.48 -7.45 -3.97
CA ILE A 156 -8.84 -7.52 -2.53
C ILE A 156 -7.97 -6.57 -1.70
N MET A 157 -6.66 -6.53 -1.97
CA MET A 157 -5.75 -5.64 -1.26
C MET A 157 -6.04 -4.17 -1.58
N GLY A 158 -6.44 -3.85 -2.82
CA GLY A 158 -6.88 -2.51 -3.22
C GLY A 158 -8.13 -2.06 -2.47
N ASP A 159 -9.15 -2.93 -2.37
CA ASP A 159 -10.36 -2.65 -1.61
C ASP A 159 -10.06 -2.45 -0.12
N TRP A 160 -9.20 -3.29 0.45
CA TRP A 160 -8.78 -3.14 1.83
C TRP A 160 -7.95 -1.87 2.08
N ALA A 161 -7.07 -1.48 1.15
CA ALA A 161 -6.32 -0.22 1.26
C ALA A 161 -7.27 0.99 1.28
N LYS A 162 -8.31 0.98 0.43
CA LYS A 162 -9.36 2.00 0.40
C LYS A 162 -10.15 2.05 1.72
N ASP A 163 -10.57 0.89 2.23
CA ASP A 163 -11.24 0.80 3.53
C ASP A 163 -10.35 1.38 4.65
N SER A 164 -9.05 1.03 4.63
CA SER A 164 -8.08 1.50 5.63
C SER A 164 -7.89 3.01 5.60
N GLN A 165 -7.76 3.59 4.40
CA GLN A 165 -7.60 5.02 4.21
C GLN A 165 -8.81 5.78 4.74
N LYS A 166 -10.03 5.32 4.44
CA LYS A 166 -11.26 5.94 4.92
C LYS A 166 -11.30 6.02 6.45
N VAL A 167 -11.09 4.89 7.14
CA VAL A 167 -11.16 4.86 8.61
C VAL A 167 -10.05 5.71 9.23
N ALA A 168 -8.84 5.69 8.65
CA ALA A 168 -7.74 6.52 9.12
C ALA A 168 -8.02 8.02 8.95
N GLN A 169 -8.58 8.44 7.81
CA GLN A 169 -8.95 9.84 7.55
C GLN A 169 -10.03 10.33 8.51
N GLU A 170 -11.09 9.54 8.73
CA GLU A 170 -12.14 9.89 9.69
C GLU A 170 -11.58 10.07 11.10
N TRP A 171 -10.67 9.18 11.51
CA TRP A 171 -10.00 9.29 12.80
C TRP A 171 -9.10 10.53 12.88
N MET A 172 -8.26 10.79 11.87
CA MET A 172 -7.38 11.97 11.84
C MET A 172 -8.16 13.29 11.90
N LEU A 173 -9.28 13.39 11.19
CA LEU A 173 -10.13 14.58 11.24
C LEU A 173 -10.71 14.80 12.64
N SER A 174 -11.11 13.72 13.32
CA SER A 174 -11.62 13.81 14.70
C SER A 174 -10.54 14.19 15.71
N VAL A 175 -9.29 13.74 15.50
CA VAL A 175 -8.12 14.15 16.30
C VAL A 175 -7.86 15.65 16.11
N GLN A 176 -7.88 16.14 14.87
CA GLN A 176 -7.69 17.56 14.57
C GLN A 176 -8.78 18.42 15.20
N ALA A 177 -10.03 17.96 15.17
CA ALA A 177 -11.15 18.67 15.78
C ALA A 177 -10.98 18.83 17.30
N VAL A 178 -10.51 17.79 18.01
CA VAL A 178 -10.28 17.87 19.46
C VAL A 178 -9.03 18.68 19.84
N GLN A 179 -8.05 18.79 18.93
CA GLN A 179 -6.85 19.62 19.09
C GLN A 179 -7.09 21.09 18.73
N SER A 180 -8.31 21.45 18.30
CA SER A 180 -8.66 22.83 18.00
C SER A 180 -8.48 23.73 19.23
N PRO A 181 -7.94 24.95 19.09
CA PRO A 181 -7.82 25.92 20.20
C PRO A 181 -9.16 26.23 20.90
N ARG A 182 -10.29 25.96 20.24
CA ARG A 182 -11.63 26.14 20.80
C ARG A 182 -11.92 25.18 21.96
N ILE A 183 -11.33 23.98 21.99
CA ILE A 183 -11.59 23.01 23.06
C ILE A 183 -10.96 23.52 24.35
N LEU A 184 -11.77 23.61 25.41
CA LEU A 184 -11.41 24.24 26.69
C LEU A 184 -11.03 25.73 26.58
N ASP A 185 -11.53 26.43 25.55
CA ASP A 185 -11.46 27.89 25.50
C ASP A 185 -12.42 28.50 26.53
N TYR A 186 -11.87 28.90 27.67
CA TYR A 186 -12.63 29.46 28.80
C TYR A 186 -13.40 30.74 28.44
N SER A 187 -12.96 31.50 27.44
CA SER A 187 -13.65 32.70 26.97
C SER A 187 -14.97 32.38 26.28
N LEU A 188 -15.11 31.16 25.74
CA LEU A 188 -16.29 30.72 25.02
C LEU A 188 -17.24 29.87 25.87
N LEU A 189 -16.72 29.12 26.85
CA LEU A 189 -17.48 28.10 27.58
C LEU A 189 -18.75 28.60 28.28
N LYS A 190 -18.80 29.88 28.68
CA LYS A 190 -20.01 30.48 29.29
C LYS A 190 -21.06 30.94 28.28
N HIS A 191 -20.78 30.88 26.97
CA HIS A 191 -21.81 31.13 25.96
C HIS A 191 -22.81 29.97 25.90
N ASP A 192 -24.07 30.31 25.65
CA ASP A 192 -25.17 29.34 25.56
C ASP A 192 -24.84 28.22 24.55
N GLY A 193 -24.88 26.98 25.04
CA GLY A 193 -24.67 25.78 24.23
C GLY A 193 -23.20 25.39 23.96
N GLU A 194 -22.21 26.18 24.40
CA GLU A 194 -20.80 25.88 24.09
C GLU A 194 -20.32 24.58 24.77
N PHE A 195 -20.72 24.34 26.03
CA PHE A 195 -20.44 23.09 26.72
C PHE A 195 -20.96 21.86 25.97
N GLU A 196 -22.19 21.93 25.44
CA GLU A 196 -22.77 20.85 24.65
C GLU A 196 -22.03 20.66 23.32
N HIS A 197 -21.72 21.76 22.64
CA HIS A 197 -20.97 21.76 21.39
C HIS A 197 -19.59 21.09 21.54
N GLN A 198 -18.79 21.52 22.51
CA GLN A 198 -17.47 20.95 22.74
C GLN A 198 -17.55 19.48 23.17
N ARG A 199 -18.49 19.11 24.06
CA ARG A 199 -18.72 17.70 24.41
C ARG A 199 -19.08 16.85 23.21
N LYS A 200 -19.83 17.37 22.23
CA LYS A 200 -20.17 16.67 21.00
C LYS A 200 -18.92 16.39 20.17
N ILE A 201 -18.01 17.36 20.05
CA ILE A 201 -16.71 17.18 19.36
C ILE A 201 -15.89 16.09 20.06
N VAL A 202 -15.73 16.16 21.39
CA VAL A 202 -14.95 15.16 22.13
C VAL A 202 -15.59 13.77 22.06
N LYS A 203 -16.93 13.67 22.06
CA LYS A 203 -17.65 12.40 21.87
C LYS A 203 -17.42 11.80 20.48
N ASP A 204 -17.53 12.59 19.42
CA ASP A 204 -17.24 12.13 18.06
C ASP A 204 -15.79 11.62 17.95
N TYR A 205 -14.84 12.36 18.53
CA TYR A 205 -13.45 11.93 18.65
C TYR A 205 -13.27 10.57 19.37
N LEU A 206 -13.96 10.36 20.49
CA LEU A 206 -13.93 9.08 21.21
C LEU A 206 -14.52 7.94 20.35
N ASP A 207 -15.64 8.19 19.67
CA ASP A 207 -16.31 7.19 18.84
C ASP A 207 -15.45 6.82 17.61
N LYS A 208 -14.85 7.80 16.94
CA LYS A 208 -13.91 7.58 15.83
C LYS A 208 -12.64 6.88 16.28
N THR A 209 -12.11 7.20 17.46
CA THR A 209 -10.94 6.51 18.02
C THR A 209 -11.25 5.03 18.31
N ARG A 210 -12.42 4.72 18.89
CA ARG A 210 -12.85 3.33 19.11
C ARG A 210 -13.07 2.57 17.81
N ALA A 211 -13.71 3.20 16.82
CA ALA A 211 -13.90 2.60 15.51
C ALA A 211 -12.55 2.28 14.83
N TYR A 212 -11.56 3.19 14.94
CA TYR A 212 -10.22 2.94 14.43
C TYR A 212 -9.51 1.81 15.18
N GLN A 213 -9.61 1.77 16.51
CA GLN A 213 -9.07 0.68 17.34
C GLN A 213 -9.66 -0.68 16.95
N GLU A 214 -10.99 -0.77 16.82
CA GLU A 214 -11.69 -1.98 16.40
C GLU A 214 -11.30 -2.40 14.98
N TYR A 215 -11.18 -1.44 14.06
CA TYR A 215 -10.73 -1.71 12.70
C TYR A 215 -9.33 -2.32 12.67
N VAL A 216 -8.39 -1.76 13.43
CA VAL A 216 -7.01 -2.27 13.52
C VAL A 216 -6.96 -3.66 14.14
N ALA A 217 -7.73 -3.90 15.21
CA ALA A 217 -7.82 -5.21 15.86
C ALA A 217 -8.38 -6.29 14.92
N ASN A 218 -9.35 -5.94 14.08
CA ASN A 218 -10.01 -6.86 13.16
C ASN A 218 -9.41 -6.86 11.75
N MET A 219 -8.33 -6.11 11.50
CA MET A 219 -7.76 -5.96 10.16
C MET A 219 -7.30 -7.29 9.56
N ILE A 220 -6.50 -8.06 10.30
CA ILE A 220 -5.99 -9.36 9.86
C ILE A 220 -7.14 -10.34 9.55
N PRO A 221 -8.08 -10.64 10.48
CA PRO A 221 -9.14 -11.58 10.19
C PRO A 221 -10.06 -11.12 9.06
N ASN A 222 -10.30 -9.81 8.91
CA ASN A 222 -11.09 -9.27 7.80
C ASN A 222 -10.41 -9.49 6.44
N VAL A 223 -9.10 -9.27 6.35
CA VAL A 223 -8.35 -9.54 5.12
C VAL A 223 -8.30 -11.04 4.83
N GLU A 224 -8.03 -11.88 5.83
CA GLU A 224 -8.02 -13.34 5.67
C GLU A 224 -9.36 -13.86 5.16
N LYS A 225 -10.48 -13.40 5.73
CA LYS A 225 -11.84 -13.73 5.26
C LYS A 225 -12.09 -13.29 3.82
N LYS A 226 -11.57 -12.12 3.39
CA LYS A 226 -11.65 -11.70 1.99
C LYS A 226 -10.81 -12.61 1.08
N LEU A 227 -9.62 -13.02 1.53
CA LEU A 227 -8.70 -13.90 0.79
C LEU A 227 -9.17 -15.36 0.69
N GLU A 228 -9.95 -15.86 1.65
CA GLU A 228 -10.55 -17.21 1.60
C GLU A 228 -11.39 -17.46 0.34
N LYS A 229 -11.98 -16.40 -0.22
CA LYS A 229 -12.74 -16.45 -1.48
C LYS A 229 -11.90 -16.91 -2.68
N LEU A 230 -10.57 -16.86 -2.58
CA LEU A 230 -9.63 -17.30 -3.61
C LEU A 230 -9.34 -18.81 -3.56
N GLY A 231 -9.99 -19.54 -2.65
CA GLY A 231 -9.80 -20.97 -2.40
C GLY A 231 -8.77 -21.24 -1.30
N LYS A 232 -9.08 -22.21 -0.42
CA LYS A 232 -8.13 -22.72 0.59
C LYS A 232 -6.91 -23.31 -0.12
N GLY A 233 -5.70 -22.94 0.28
CA GLY A 233 -4.46 -23.43 -0.37
C GLY A 233 -3.99 -22.60 -1.56
N ASN A 234 -4.49 -21.37 -1.75
CA ASN A 234 -3.97 -20.49 -2.79
C ASN A 234 -2.53 -20.06 -2.48
N GLY A 235 -1.57 -20.82 -3.00
CA GLY A 235 -0.15 -20.64 -2.68
C GLY A 235 0.43 -19.27 -3.05
N TYR A 236 -0.20 -18.51 -3.96
CA TYR A 236 0.18 -17.12 -4.20
C TYR A 236 -0.26 -16.23 -3.03
N SER A 237 -1.56 -16.23 -2.73
CA SER A 237 -2.15 -15.37 -1.70
C SER A 237 -1.58 -15.67 -0.31
N GLU A 238 -1.36 -16.94 0.02
CA GLU A 238 -0.75 -17.33 1.30
C GLU A 238 0.68 -16.80 1.46
N ARG A 239 1.49 -16.85 0.40
CA ARG A 239 2.86 -16.30 0.44
C ARG A 239 2.85 -14.78 0.52
N ALA A 240 2.06 -14.14 -0.34
CA ALA A 240 1.98 -12.68 -0.40
C ALA A 240 1.41 -12.07 0.90
N TRP A 241 0.45 -12.75 1.54
CA TRP A 241 -0.16 -12.29 2.78
C TRP A 241 0.72 -12.51 4.02
N ARG A 242 1.54 -13.58 4.05
CA ARG A 242 2.34 -13.93 5.22
C ARG A 242 3.25 -12.80 5.71
N GLU A 243 4.01 -12.20 4.81
CA GLU A 243 4.93 -11.10 5.14
C GLU A 243 4.16 -9.87 5.65
N LYS A 244 3.04 -9.54 5.00
CA LYS A 244 2.18 -8.43 5.42
C LYS A 244 1.57 -8.68 6.79
N LYS A 245 1.03 -9.88 7.04
CA LYS A 245 0.47 -10.27 8.33
C LYS A 245 1.48 -10.07 9.47
N GLN A 246 2.74 -10.46 9.26
CA GLN A 246 3.80 -10.27 10.26
C GLN A 246 4.09 -8.79 10.52
N GLU A 247 4.21 -7.97 9.46
CA GLU A 247 4.38 -6.52 9.57
C GLU A 247 3.23 -5.87 10.37
N TYR A 248 1.98 -6.23 10.06
CA TYR A 248 0.79 -5.70 10.74
C TYR A 248 0.68 -6.16 12.18
N SER A 249 0.94 -7.44 12.46
CA SER A 249 0.90 -7.97 13.82
C SER A 249 1.84 -7.20 14.74
N GLY A 250 3.04 -6.86 14.27
CA GLY A 250 3.99 -6.04 15.03
C GLY A 250 3.48 -4.62 15.31
N LYS A 251 2.86 -3.97 14.33
CA LYS A 251 2.36 -2.58 14.47
C LYS A 251 1.07 -2.47 15.28
N SER A 252 0.20 -3.47 15.19
CA SER A 252 -1.13 -3.45 15.82
C SER A 252 -1.09 -3.19 17.33
N LYS A 253 -0.11 -3.76 18.04
CA LYS A 253 0.08 -3.55 19.48
C LYS A 253 0.36 -2.09 19.84
N ASN A 254 1.23 -1.44 19.07
CA ASN A 254 1.60 -0.05 19.31
C ASN A 254 0.45 0.90 18.95
N ILE A 255 -0.29 0.60 17.89
CA ILE A 255 -1.49 1.36 17.52
C ILE A 255 -2.58 1.20 18.60
N GLY A 256 -2.78 -0.01 19.12
CA GLY A 256 -3.71 -0.27 20.22
C GLY A 256 -3.41 0.60 21.44
N ALA A 257 -2.15 0.59 21.90
CA ALA A 257 -1.72 1.43 23.02
C ALA A 257 -1.93 2.94 22.75
N LEU A 258 -1.63 3.41 21.53
CA LEU A 258 -1.87 4.80 21.14
C LEU A 258 -3.37 5.15 21.19
N THR A 259 -4.24 4.30 20.63
CA THR A 259 -5.69 4.53 20.64
C THR A 259 -6.27 4.51 22.05
N GLU A 260 -5.76 3.66 22.95
CA GLU A 260 -6.18 3.66 24.35
C GLU A 260 -5.77 4.93 25.09
N ALA A 261 -4.58 5.47 24.81
CA ALA A 261 -4.15 6.76 25.36
C ALA A 261 -5.06 7.90 24.89
N HIS A 262 -5.38 7.93 23.59
CA HIS A 262 -6.35 8.87 23.03
C HIS A 262 -7.75 8.76 23.67
N VAL A 263 -8.22 7.53 23.93
CA VAL A 263 -9.48 7.31 24.65
C VAL A 263 -9.42 7.90 26.07
N ARG A 264 -8.35 7.64 26.83
CA ARG A 264 -8.18 8.23 28.17
C ARG A 264 -8.16 9.75 28.13
N TYR A 265 -7.40 10.33 27.20
CA TYR A 265 -7.33 11.77 26.98
C TYR A 265 -8.72 12.38 26.70
N GLY A 266 -9.48 11.79 25.78
CA GLY A 266 -10.84 12.25 25.47
C GLY A 266 -11.80 12.12 26.66
N MET A 267 -11.69 11.07 27.48
CA MET A 267 -12.48 10.96 28.72
C MET A 267 -12.14 12.07 29.72
N ASN A 268 -10.85 12.39 29.88
CA ASN A 268 -10.42 13.46 30.78
C ASN A 268 -10.94 14.84 30.32
N LEU A 269 -10.97 15.11 29.01
CA LEU A 269 -11.58 16.32 28.45
C LEU A 269 -13.08 16.41 28.77
N ILE A 270 -13.84 15.30 28.60
CA ILE A 270 -15.26 15.26 28.96
C ILE A 270 -15.46 15.54 30.46
N ASP A 271 -14.62 14.96 31.30
CA ASP A 271 -14.70 15.17 32.75
C ASP A 271 -14.41 16.62 33.14
N MET A 272 -13.45 17.27 32.48
CA MET A 272 -13.17 18.69 32.67
C MET A 272 -14.36 19.56 32.24
N LEU A 273 -14.92 19.31 31.06
CA LEU A 273 -16.10 20.04 30.58
C LEU A 273 -17.30 19.87 31.51
N LYS A 274 -17.49 18.70 32.12
CA LYS A 274 -18.53 18.46 33.12
C LYS A 274 -18.29 19.23 34.42
N LEU A 275 -17.04 19.25 34.91
CA LEU A 275 -16.65 20.00 36.10
C LEU A 275 -16.92 21.50 35.93
N LEU A 276 -16.48 22.07 34.80
CA LEU A 276 -16.64 23.48 34.51
C LEU A 276 -18.12 23.88 34.36
N GLU A 277 -18.96 23.00 33.80
CA GLU A 277 -20.39 23.25 33.68
C GLU A 277 -21.13 23.11 35.02
N SER A 278 -20.86 22.04 35.79
CA SER A 278 -21.53 21.80 37.07
C SER A 278 -21.23 22.88 38.10
N ASP A 279 -20.03 23.46 38.03
CA ASP A 279 -19.53 24.43 39.00
C ASP A 279 -19.34 25.80 38.32
N ALA A 280 -20.22 26.18 37.39
CA ALA A 280 -20.09 27.41 36.57
C ALA A 280 -20.03 28.72 37.38
N ALA A 281 -20.54 28.72 38.62
CA ALA A 281 -20.44 29.84 39.56
C ALA A 281 -19.10 29.88 40.32
N ALA A 282 -18.32 28.79 40.28
CA ALA A 282 -17.06 28.66 41.02
C ALA A 282 -15.84 29.20 40.25
N TRP A 283 -16.03 29.62 39.00
CA TRP A 283 -14.97 30.16 38.16
C TRP A 283 -15.47 31.27 37.23
N SER A 284 -14.55 32.13 36.77
CA SER A 284 -14.77 33.09 35.69
C SER A 284 -13.51 33.21 34.83
N TYR A 285 -13.65 33.85 33.67
CA TYR A 285 -12.53 34.14 32.78
C TYR A 285 -12.59 35.60 32.37
N GLU A 286 -11.64 36.40 32.86
CA GLU A 286 -11.62 37.86 32.71
C GLU A 286 -10.18 38.32 32.49
N ASN A 287 -9.94 39.26 31.58
CA ASN A 287 -8.61 39.79 31.25
C ASN A 287 -7.56 38.70 30.93
N ASP A 288 -7.97 37.68 30.17
CA ASP A 288 -7.16 36.50 29.83
C ASP A 288 -6.73 35.61 31.03
N GLU A 289 -7.34 35.81 32.21
CA GLU A 289 -7.06 35.07 33.42
C GLU A 289 -8.23 34.18 33.84
N PHE A 290 -7.91 32.93 34.23
CA PHE A 290 -8.87 32.00 34.82
C PHE A 290 -8.93 32.23 36.34
N LEU A 291 -10.08 32.69 36.81
CA LEU A 291 -10.34 33.00 38.22
C LEU A 291 -11.19 31.90 38.83
N TYR A 292 -10.94 31.58 40.10
CA TYR A 292 -11.70 30.60 40.88
C TYR A 292 -12.10 31.17 42.24
N THR A 293 -13.19 30.67 42.81
CA THR A 293 -13.78 31.22 44.04
C THR A 293 -13.56 30.36 45.28
N THR A 294 -13.14 29.10 45.12
CA THR A 294 -12.93 28.17 46.25
C THR A 294 -11.73 27.24 46.05
N ASP A 295 -11.06 26.89 47.16
CA ASP A 295 -9.96 25.92 47.17
C ASP A 295 -10.41 24.51 46.75
N GLU A 296 -11.67 24.15 47.05
CA GLU A 296 -12.24 22.86 46.67
C GLU A 296 -12.35 22.73 45.15
N PHE A 297 -12.86 23.76 44.48
CA PHE A 297 -12.92 23.80 43.02
C PHE A 297 -11.51 23.76 42.42
N LEU A 298 -10.58 24.57 42.93
CA LEU A 298 -9.20 24.61 42.46
C LEU A 298 -8.54 23.22 42.52
N LYS A 299 -8.76 22.48 43.62
CA LYS A 299 -8.22 21.13 43.77
C LYS A 299 -8.77 20.18 42.70
N ARG A 300 -10.10 20.13 42.54
CA ARG A 300 -10.76 19.28 41.51
C ARG A 300 -10.32 19.66 40.09
N TYR A 301 -10.24 20.96 39.81
CA TYR A 301 -9.77 21.48 38.52
C TYR A 301 -8.33 21.06 38.25
N SER A 302 -7.43 21.25 39.21
CA SER A 302 -6.01 20.88 39.09
C SER A 302 -5.83 19.39 38.83
N GLU A 303 -6.55 18.53 39.55
CA GLU A 303 -6.54 17.07 39.34
C GLU A 303 -6.96 16.70 37.91
N LYS A 304 -7.98 17.36 37.35
CA LYS A 304 -8.44 17.11 35.97
C LYS A 304 -7.46 17.67 34.93
N MET A 305 -6.88 18.84 35.15
CA MET A 305 -5.85 19.40 34.27
C MET A 305 -4.60 18.52 34.21
N GLU A 306 -4.12 18.02 35.36
CA GLU A 306 -2.99 17.09 35.40
C GLU A 306 -3.28 15.81 34.61
N ALA A 307 -4.50 15.27 34.74
CA ALA A 307 -4.92 14.10 33.99
C ALA A 307 -4.97 14.34 32.46
N ILE A 308 -5.40 15.54 32.02
CA ILE A 308 -5.37 15.95 30.62
C ILE A 308 -3.93 16.05 30.11
N GLN A 309 -3.06 16.77 30.81
CA GLN A 309 -1.65 16.96 30.45
C GLN A 309 -0.90 15.62 30.37
N LYS A 310 -1.13 14.74 31.35
CA LYS A 310 -0.55 13.39 31.34
C LYS A 310 -1.04 12.56 30.16
N GLY A 311 -2.33 12.63 29.84
CA GLY A 311 -2.92 11.95 28.68
C GLY A 311 -2.34 12.45 27.36
N GLU A 312 -2.19 13.76 27.21
CA GLU A 312 -1.57 14.37 26.04
C GLU A 312 -0.08 13.97 25.90
N ALA A 313 0.68 14.03 27.00
CA ALA A 313 2.08 13.60 27.00
C ALA A 313 2.23 12.12 26.62
N GLU A 314 1.33 11.26 27.08
CA GLU A 314 1.30 9.84 26.72
C GLU A 314 1.01 9.64 25.23
N VAL A 315 -0.01 10.33 24.70
CA VAL A 315 -0.33 10.34 23.26
C VAL A 315 0.89 10.76 22.44
N ASN A 316 1.53 11.88 22.80
CA ASN A 316 2.69 12.41 22.09
C ASN A 316 3.88 11.45 22.14
N ALA A 317 4.14 10.82 23.28
CA ALA A 317 5.21 9.83 23.43
C ALA A 317 4.95 8.57 22.56
N LEU A 318 3.72 8.07 22.53
CA LEU A 318 3.35 6.90 21.73
C LEU A 318 3.34 7.21 20.22
N ALA A 319 2.85 8.38 19.83
CA ALA A 319 2.93 8.87 18.46
C ALA A 319 4.39 9.02 18.00
N GLY A 320 5.26 9.58 18.85
CA GLY A 320 6.70 9.69 18.59
C GLY A 320 7.38 8.33 18.39
N LYS A 321 7.05 7.32 19.22
CA LYS A 321 7.55 5.94 19.03
C LYS A 321 7.10 5.33 17.71
N LEU A 322 5.85 5.58 17.30
CA LEU A 322 5.33 5.07 16.03
C LEU A 322 5.98 5.74 14.81
N ARG A 323 6.40 7.00 14.92
CA ARG A 323 7.16 7.70 13.88
C ARG A 323 8.58 7.16 13.74
N THR A 324 9.23 6.79 14.84
CA THR A 324 10.64 6.33 14.86
C THR A 324 10.84 4.82 14.69
N ALA A 325 9.85 4.00 15.05
CA ALA A 325 9.92 2.54 14.95
C ALA A 325 9.65 1.96 13.53
N GLN A 326 9.38 2.80 12.54
CA GLN A 326 8.97 2.39 11.18
C GLN A 326 10.00 2.67 10.11
#